data_AF-A0A6P5JEG3-F1
#
_entry.id   AF-A0A6P5JEG3-F1
#
_cell.length_a   1.000
_cell.length_b   1.000
_cell.length_c   1.000
_cell.angle_alpha   90.00
_cell.angle_beta   90.00
_cell.angle_gamma   90.00
#
_symmetry.space_group_name_H-M   'P 1'
#
loop_
_entity.id
_entity.type
_entity.pdbx_description
1 polymer ?
#
loop_
_entity_poly.entity_id
_entity_poly.type
_entity_poly.pdbx_seq_one_letter_code
_entity_poly.pdbx_strand_id
1 'polypeptide(L)'
;MAASSRAQVLDLYRVMLRESGKFTSYNYRTYAIRRIREAFRENKNVKDSAQIQMLVNKAKRNLEIIRRQVPWYSWMSQLHPILVGQHSLLSTILKSTVTTDLFKKGPVLKWICDFIIGNTSFTSAADKVPESDSVRSPFKSYF
;
A
#
# COMPACT_ATOMS: atom_id res chain seq x y z
N MET A 1 -11.18 -6.65 34.34
CA MET A 1 -10.19 -6.43 33.26
C MET A 1 -8.99 -5.72 33.85
N ALA A 2 -7.86 -6.41 34.03
CA ALA A 2 -6.66 -5.81 34.62
C ALA A 2 -6.08 -4.75 33.66
N ALA A 3 -5.70 -3.58 34.20
CA ALA A 3 -5.03 -2.55 33.43
C ALA A 3 -3.77 -3.11 32.75
N SER A 4 -3.59 -2.85 31.45
CA SER A 4 -2.36 -3.27 30.75
C SER A 4 -1.16 -2.66 31.44
N SER A 5 -0.23 -3.51 31.89
CA SER A 5 0.93 -3.04 32.62
C SER A 5 1.87 -2.27 31.69
N ARG A 6 2.62 -1.29 32.23
CA ARG A 6 3.62 -0.53 31.47
C ARG A 6 4.60 -1.46 30.73
N ALA A 7 4.95 -2.60 31.32
CA ALA A 7 5.82 -3.60 30.71
C ALA A 7 5.21 -4.20 29.44
N GLN A 8 3.91 -4.53 29.44
CA GLN A 8 3.21 -5.07 28.26
C GLN A 8 3.17 -4.07 27.11
N VAL A 9 2.98 -2.78 27.41
CA VAL A 9 2.98 -1.71 26.38
C VAL A 9 4.35 -1.57 25.73
N LEU A 10 5.42 -1.60 26.53
CA LEU A 10 6.79 -1.51 26.03
C LEU A 10 7.21 -2.75 25.23
N ASP A 11 6.77 -3.94 25.67
CA ASP A 11 7.01 -5.16 24.93
C ASP A 11 6.29 -5.15 23.58
N LEU A 12 5.01 -4.76 23.56
CA LEU A 12 4.24 -4.60 22.33
C LEU A 12 4.91 -3.61 21.36
N TYR A 13 5.38 -2.48 21.86
CA TYR A 13 6.13 -1.50 21.07
C TYR A 13 7.38 -2.11 20.42
N ARG A 14 8.19 -2.86 21.18
CA ARG A 14 9.39 -3.53 20.66
C ARG A 14 9.03 -4.57 19.60
N VAL A 15 7.99 -5.37 19.84
CA VAL A 15 7.53 -6.39 18.88
C VAL A 15 7.04 -5.73 17.59
N MET A 16 6.26 -4.66 17.67
CA MET A 16 5.78 -3.93 16.49
C MET A 16 6.93 -3.35 15.64
N LEU A 17 7.97 -2.80 16.29
CA LEU A 17 9.15 -2.31 15.59
C LEU A 17 9.95 -3.45 14.91
N ARG A 18 10.09 -4.59 15.59
CA ARG A 18 10.77 -5.77 15.04
C ARG A 18 10.04 -6.33 13.82
N GLU A 19 8.72 -6.48 13.89
CA GLU A 19 7.92 -6.96 12.75
C GLU A 19 7.93 -5.97 11.59
N SER A 20 7.83 -4.67 11.87
CA SER A 20 7.90 -3.63 10.83
C SER A 20 9.27 -3.58 10.15
N GLY A 21 10.34 -3.97 10.84
CA GLY A 21 11.67 -4.11 10.27
C GLY A 21 11.78 -5.18 9.17
N LYS A 22 10.86 -6.15 9.13
CA LYS A 22 10.88 -7.28 8.18
C LYS A 22 10.33 -6.93 6.79
N PHE A 23 9.73 -5.74 6.61
CA PHE A 23 9.30 -5.30 5.29
C PHE A 23 10.51 -5.21 4.34
N THR A 24 10.42 -5.86 3.18
CA THR A 24 11.49 -5.88 2.16
C THR A 24 11.73 -4.48 1.59
N SER A 25 10.65 -3.79 1.22
CA SER A 25 10.70 -2.44 0.68
C SER A 25 10.98 -1.38 1.75
N TYR A 26 11.96 -0.52 1.45
CA TYR A 26 12.44 0.55 2.33
C TYR A 26 11.34 1.54 2.72
N ASN A 27 10.49 1.94 1.77
CA ASN A 27 9.42 2.92 2.00
C ASN A 27 8.41 2.41 3.02
N TYR A 28 7.99 1.14 2.90
CA TYR A 28 7.06 0.53 3.84
C TYR A 28 7.70 0.34 5.23
N ARG A 29 8.95 -0.14 5.27
CA ARG A 29 9.70 -0.32 6.52
C ARG A 29 9.83 0.99 7.31
N THR A 30 10.30 2.05 6.65
CA THR A 30 10.51 3.36 7.28
C THR A 30 9.19 4.03 7.69
N TYR A 31 8.15 3.96 6.84
CA TYR A 31 6.83 4.47 7.17
C TYR A 31 6.23 3.78 8.39
N ALA A 32 6.22 2.44 8.41
CA ALA A 32 5.65 1.68 9.52
C ALA A 32 6.35 2.00 10.83
N ILE A 33 7.69 2.00 10.83
CA ILE A 33 8.50 2.37 12.00
C ILE A 33 8.18 3.79 12.47
N ARG A 34 8.15 4.76 11.54
CA ARG A 34 7.82 6.16 11.88
C ARG A 34 6.44 6.28 12.50
N ARG A 35 5.42 5.69 11.86
CA ARG A 35 4.02 5.79 12.31
C ARG A 35 3.80 5.14 13.68
N ILE A 36 4.47 4.02 13.95
CA ILE A 36 4.45 3.37 15.28
C ILE A 36 5.07 4.30 16.33
N ARG A 37 6.23 4.89 16.05
CA ARG A 37 6.89 5.82 16.99
C ARG A 37 6.02 7.04 17.29
N GLU A 38 5.43 7.64 16.26
CA GLU A 38 4.50 8.77 16.39
C GLU A 38 3.29 8.39 17.25
N ALA A 39 2.61 7.28 16.94
CA ALA A 39 1.43 6.85 17.68
C ALA A 39 1.72 6.59 19.18
N PHE A 40 2.85 5.96 19.51
CA PHE A 40 3.21 5.73 20.92
C PHE A 40 3.66 7.02 21.63
N ARG A 41 4.24 7.98 20.90
CA ARG A 41 4.61 9.29 21.44
C ARG A 41 3.40 10.16 21.72
N GLU A 42 2.45 10.21 20.79
CA GLU A 42 1.16 10.91 20.90
C GLU A 42 0.38 10.44 22.14
N ASN A 43 0.37 9.13 22.40
CA ASN A 43 -0.40 8.53 23.49
C ASN A 43 0.37 8.35 24.81
N LYS A 44 1.59 8.92 24.94
CA LYS A 44 2.45 8.75 26.13
C LYS A 44 1.81 9.28 27.42
N ASN A 45 1.03 10.35 27.32
CA ASN A 45 0.50 11.10 28.47
C ASN A 45 -0.93 10.69 28.85
N VAL A 46 -1.52 9.69 28.18
CA VAL A 46 -2.85 9.18 28.51
C VAL A 46 -2.79 8.48 29.87
N LYS A 47 -3.62 8.94 30.81
CA LYS A 47 -3.68 8.39 32.19
C LYS A 47 -4.90 7.50 32.42
N ASP A 48 -5.92 7.61 31.58
CA ASP A 48 -7.13 6.81 31.71
C ASP A 48 -6.87 5.34 31.33
N SER A 49 -7.13 4.45 32.29
CA SER A 49 -6.91 3.02 32.15
C SER A 49 -7.78 2.37 31.07
N ALA A 50 -9.00 2.87 30.84
CA ALA A 50 -9.90 2.33 29.82
C ALA A 50 -9.39 2.69 28.42
N GLN A 51 -9.01 3.95 28.20
CA GLN A 51 -8.39 4.39 26.96
C GLN A 51 -7.08 3.67 26.66
N ILE A 52 -6.23 3.43 27.67
CA ILE A 52 -4.99 2.66 27.49
C ILE A 52 -5.30 1.25 26.96
N GLN A 53 -6.28 0.57 27.54
CA GLN A 53 -6.67 -0.77 27.07
C GLN A 53 -7.17 -0.75 25.63
N MET A 54 -8.00 0.24 25.25
CA MET A 54 -8.46 0.40 23.88
C MET A 54 -7.30 0.61 22.90
N LEU A 55 -6.34 1.46 23.24
CA LEU A 55 -5.16 1.73 22.42
C LEU A 55 -4.25 0.50 22.31
N VAL A 56 -4.05 -0.25 23.39
CA VAL A 56 -3.30 -1.51 23.38
C VAL A 56 -3.98 -2.54 22.47
N ASN A 57 -5.31 -2.67 22.53
CA ASN A 57 -6.05 -3.57 21.66
C ASN A 57 -5.99 -3.12 20.18
N LYS A 58 -6.00 -1.81 19.92
CA LYS A 58 -5.75 -1.26 18.58
C LYS A 58 -4.34 -1.61 18.09
N ALA A 59 -3.33 -1.45 18.93
CA ALA A 59 -1.94 -1.77 18.59
C ALA A 59 -1.74 -3.27 18.32
N LYS A 60 -2.39 -4.15 19.09
CA LYS A 60 -2.39 -5.60 18.85
C LYS A 60 -3.00 -5.97 17.49
N ARG A 61 -4.15 -5.39 17.14
CA ARG A 61 -4.76 -5.58 15.81
C ARG A 61 -3.83 -5.12 14.68
N ASN A 62 -3.19 -3.96 14.86
CA ASN A 62 -2.23 -3.45 13.88
C ASN A 62 -1.00 -4.37 13.74
N LEU A 63 -0.51 -4.94 14.84
CA LEU A 63 0.57 -5.92 14.82
C LEU A 63 0.21 -7.16 14.00
N GLU A 64 -1.01 -7.68 14.14
CA GLU A 64 -1.49 -8.81 13.34
C GLU A 64 -1.55 -8.48 11.84
N ILE A 65 -1.98 -7.27 11.49
CA ILE A 65 -1.98 -6.79 10.11
C ILE A 65 -0.55 -6.78 9.55
N ILE A 66 0.41 -6.21 10.29
CA ILE A 66 1.83 -6.19 9.88
C ILE A 66 2.35 -7.61 9.66
N ARG A 67 2.06 -8.54 10.58
CA ARG A 67 2.47 -9.94 10.47
C ARG A 67 1.91 -10.65 9.24
N ARG A 68 0.67 -10.36 8.85
CA ARG A 68 0.05 -10.91 7.63
C ARG A 68 0.62 -10.29 6.36
N GLN A 69 0.98 -9.02 6.42
CA GLN A 69 1.48 -8.27 5.27
C GLN A 69 2.93 -8.60 4.92
N VAL A 70 3.80 -8.81 5.90
CA VAL A 70 5.23 -9.06 5.67
C VAL A 70 5.49 -10.23 4.68
N PRO A 71 4.87 -11.42 4.85
CA PRO A 71 5.00 -12.49 3.87
C PRO A 71 4.46 -12.12 2.50
N TRP A 72 3.31 -11.44 2.43
CA TRP A 72 2.70 -10.97 1.19
C TRP A 72 3.65 -10.07 0.38
N TYR A 73 4.23 -9.06 1.03
CA TYR A 73 5.20 -8.17 0.38
C TYR A 73 6.49 -8.91 -0.02
N SER A 74 6.94 -9.90 0.76
CA SER A 74 8.08 -10.74 0.42
C SER A 74 7.82 -11.56 -0.84
N TRP A 75 6.67 -12.24 -0.92
CA TRP A 75 6.24 -12.99 -2.10
C TRP A 75 6.09 -12.09 -3.34
N MET A 76 5.44 -10.94 -3.21
CA MET A 76 5.31 -9.96 -4.30
C MET A 76 6.66 -9.46 -4.81
N SER A 77 7.63 -9.25 -3.91
CA SER A 77 8.98 -8.82 -4.30
C SER A 77 9.70 -9.87 -5.15
N GLN A 78 9.45 -11.16 -4.89
CA GLN A 78 10.07 -12.28 -5.63
C GLN A 78 9.40 -12.52 -6.99
N LEU A 79 8.10 -12.29 -7.11
CA LEU A 79 7.32 -12.56 -8.33
C LEU A 79 7.32 -11.41 -9.35
N HIS A 80 7.65 -10.18 -8.92
CA HIS A 80 7.66 -9.00 -9.79
C HIS A 80 8.53 -9.13 -11.06
N PRO A 81 9.77 -9.68 -11.02
CA PRO A 81 10.61 -9.80 -12.21
C PRO A 81 10.00 -10.71 -13.30
N ILE A 82 9.27 -11.75 -12.88
CA ILE A 82 8.67 -12.73 -13.78
C ILE A 82 7.47 -12.13 -14.51
N LEU A 83 6.65 -11.34 -13.80
CA LEU A 83 5.47 -10.70 -14.37
C LEU A 83 5.84 -9.58 -15.37
N VAL A 84 6.86 -8.78 -15.04
CA VAL A 84 7.33 -7.68 -15.91
C VAL A 84 8.13 -8.21 -17.12
N GLY A 85 8.86 -9.32 -16.95
CA GLY A 85 9.62 -9.95 -18.04
C GLY A 85 8.75 -10.52 -19.18
N GLN A 86 7.53 -11.00 -18.88
CA GLN A 86 6.60 -11.44 -19.92
C GLN A 86 5.99 -10.26 -20.71
N HIS A 87 5.75 -9.13 -20.05
CA HIS A 87 5.25 -7.92 -20.69
C HIS A 87 6.29 -7.22 -21.59
N SER A 88 7.59 -7.35 -21.34
CA SER A 88 8.62 -6.75 -22.22
C SER A 88 8.76 -7.47 -23.55
N LEU A 89 8.60 -8.79 -23.58
CA LEU A 89 8.62 -9.59 -24.81
C LEU A 89 7.33 -9.39 -25.60
N LEU A 90 6.17 -9.45 -24.94
CA LEU A 90 4.87 -9.22 -25.58
C LEU A 90 4.71 -7.78 -26.08
N SER A 91 5.18 -6.77 -25.34
CA SER A 91 5.12 -5.38 -25.81
C SER A 91 6.09 -5.10 -26.96
N THR A 92 7.26 -5.74 -27.01
CA THR A 92 8.18 -5.62 -28.15
C THR A 92 7.63 -6.32 -29.39
N ILE A 93 7.07 -7.53 -29.24
CA ILE A 93 6.43 -8.27 -30.34
C ILE A 93 5.18 -7.54 -30.84
N LEU A 94 4.33 -7.02 -29.95
CA LEU A 94 3.14 -6.26 -30.34
C LEU A 94 3.50 -4.92 -31.00
N LYS A 95 4.55 -4.23 -30.53
CA LYS A 95 5.06 -3.02 -31.18
C LYS A 95 5.68 -3.31 -32.55
N SER A 96 6.36 -4.43 -32.76
CA SER A 96 6.93 -4.77 -34.07
C SER A 96 5.90 -5.16 -35.13
N THR A 97 4.74 -5.68 -34.73
CA THR A 97 3.67 -6.09 -35.67
C THR A 97 2.70 -4.96 -35.99
N VAL A 98 2.61 -3.91 -35.16
CA VAL A 98 1.60 -2.85 -35.30
C VAL A 98 2.12 -1.56 -35.97
N THR A 99 3.42 -1.30 -36.01
CA THR A 99 3.95 -0.02 -36.56
C THR A 99 4.22 0.04 -38.06
N THR A 100 4.08 -1.04 -38.83
CA THR A 100 4.29 -0.96 -40.30
C THR A 100 3.04 -1.11 -41.15
N ASP A 101 1.94 -1.70 -40.64
CA ASP A 101 0.83 -2.11 -41.52
C ASP A 101 -0.49 -1.32 -41.36
N LEU A 102 -0.53 -0.26 -40.54
CA LEU A 102 -1.74 0.57 -40.39
C LEU A 102 -1.57 2.06 -40.71
N PHE A 103 -0.55 2.44 -41.49
CA PHE A 103 -0.35 3.83 -41.92
C PHE A 103 -1.11 4.23 -43.20
N LYS A 104 -2.27 3.62 -43.48
CA LYS A 104 -3.06 3.96 -44.69
C LYS A 104 -4.58 4.10 -44.53
N LYS A 105 -5.16 4.06 -43.32
CA LYS A 105 -6.62 4.24 -43.17
C LYS A 105 -7.01 5.14 -42.01
N GLY A 106 -7.14 6.43 -42.32
CA GLY A 106 -8.15 7.34 -41.77
C GLY A 106 -8.01 7.81 -40.31
N PRO A 107 -8.50 9.02 -40.00
CA PRO A 107 -8.36 9.66 -38.68
C PRO A 107 -9.04 8.89 -37.52
N VAL A 108 -10.00 8.01 -37.81
CA VAL A 108 -10.78 7.27 -36.80
C VAL A 108 -9.96 6.15 -36.14
N LEU A 109 -9.11 5.43 -36.89
CA LEU A 109 -8.26 4.39 -36.32
C LEU A 109 -7.12 4.95 -35.47
N LYS A 110 -6.64 6.16 -35.79
CA LYS A 110 -5.65 6.87 -34.96
C LYS A 110 -6.24 7.22 -33.59
N TRP A 111 -7.49 7.69 -33.54
CA TRP A 111 -8.16 8.01 -32.28
C TRP A 111 -8.36 6.78 -31.39
N ILE A 112 -8.69 5.63 -31.98
CA ILE A 112 -8.83 4.35 -31.26
C ILE A 112 -7.48 3.86 -30.73
N CYS A 113 -6.40 3.98 -31.50
CA CYS A 113 -5.05 3.65 -31.02
C CYS A 113 -4.60 4.56 -29.87
N ASP A 114 -4.84 5.87 -29.96
CA ASP A 114 -4.47 6.83 -28.92
C ASP A 114 -5.27 6.59 -27.62
N PHE A 115 -6.52 6.11 -27.72
CA PHE A 115 -7.35 5.69 -26.58
C PHE A 115 -6.84 4.41 -25.91
N ILE A 116 -6.39 3.41 -26.69
CA ILE A 116 -5.85 2.14 -26.17
C ILE A 116 -4.44 2.32 -25.59
N ILE A 117 -3.64 3.24 -26.13
CA ILE A 117 -2.27 3.53 -25.67
C ILE A 117 -2.27 4.50 -24.46
N GLY A 118 -3.42 5.07 -24.09
CA GLY A 118 -3.61 5.80 -22.84
C GLY A 118 -3.10 7.24 -22.85
N ASN A 119 -3.04 7.91 -24.01
CA ASN A 119 -2.48 9.25 -24.14
C ASN A 119 -3.52 10.38 -24.25
N THR A 120 -4.70 10.23 -23.62
CA THR A 120 -5.69 11.31 -23.51
C THR A 120 -5.93 11.70 -22.05
N SER A 121 -5.44 12.88 -21.68
CA SER A 121 -5.72 13.59 -20.43
C SER A 121 -7.23 13.70 -20.19
N PHE A 122 -7.77 12.90 -19.26
CA PHE A 122 -9.17 12.95 -18.87
C PHE A 122 -9.34 13.91 -17.67
N THR A 123 -9.83 15.12 -17.93
CA THR A 123 -10.21 16.08 -16.89
C THR A 123 -11.52 15.65 -16.22
N SER A 124 -11.42 15.36 -14.92
CA SER A 124 -12.40 15.44 -13.83
C SER A 124 -13.90 15.57 -14.14
N ALA A 125 -14.69 14.59 -13.69
CA ALA A 125 -16.07 14.80 -13.19
C ALA A 125 -16.61 13.53 -12.50
N ALA A 126 -16.15 13.19 -11.29
CA ALA A 126 -16.81 12.18 -10.44
C ALA A 126 -16.43 12.33 -8.95
N ASP A 127 -16.58 13.53 -8.40
CA ASP A 127 -16.64 13.72 -6.94
C ASP A 127 -18.10 13.72 -6.49
N LYS A 128 -18.52 12.62 -5.83
CA LYS A 128 -19.42 12.57 -4.66
C LYS A 128 -19.87 11.13 -4.36
N VAL A 129 -19.17 10.48 -3.43
CA VAL A 129 -19.75 9.47 -2.52
C VAL A 129 -19.16 9.74 -1.13
N PRO A 130 -19.99 10.04 -0.11
CA PRO A 130 -19.49 10.26 1.25
C PRO A 130 -19.33 8.90 1.92
N GLU A 131 -18.11 8.51 2.30
CA GLU A 131 -17.90 7.29 3.07
C GLU A 131 -17.01 7.56 4.27
N SER A 132 -17.64 7.36 5.42
CA SER A 132 -17.20 7.68 6.76
C SER A 132 -15.98 6.88 7.20
N ASP A 133 -15.19 7.54 8.02
CA ASP A 133 -13.97 7.07 8.65
C ASP A 133 -14.12 5.69 9.31
N SER A 134 -13.38 4.68 8.83
CA SER A 134 -12.76 3.67 9.72
C SER A 134 -11.87 2.62 9.05
N VAL A 135 -11.84 2.45 7.71
CA VAL A 135 -11.04 1.37 7.10
C VAL A 135 -10.31 1.81 5.82
N ARG A 136 -9.59 2.95 5.87
CA ARG A 136 -8.60 3.25 4.83
C ARG A 136 -7.27 2.58 5.23
N SER A 137 -6.92 1.49 4.56
CA SER A 137 -5.55 0.98 4.57
C SER A 137 -4.60 2.17 4.32
N PRO A 138 -3.59 2.40 5.18
CA PRO A 138 -2.69 3.55 5.03
C PRO A 138 -1.82 3.49 3.76
N PHE A 139 -1.98 2.47 2.93
CA PHE A 139 -1.10 2.16 1.80
C PHE A 139 -1.71 2.40 0.41
N LYS A 140 -2.93 2.95 0.33
CA LYS A 140 -3.62 3.22 -0.95
C LYS A 140 -3.24 4.54 -1.62
N SER A 141 -2.17 5.21 -1.19
CA SER A 141 -1.78 6.55 -1.69
C SER A 141 -0.72 6.55 -2.78
N TYR A 142 -0.26 5.39 -3.27
CA TYR A 142 0.88 5.31 -4.20
C TYR A 142 0.65 4.40 -5.42
N PHE A 143 -0.61 4.10 -5.75
CA PHE A 143 -0.99 3.46 -7.01
C PHE A 143 -2.25 4.13 -7.54
#